data_AF-H2YF41-F1
#
_entry.id   AF-H2YF41-F1
#
_cell.length_a   1.000
_cell.length_b   1.000
_cell.length_c   1.000
_cell.angle_alpha   90.00
_cell.angle_beta   90.00
_cell.angle_gamma   90.00
#
_symmetry.space_group_name_H-M   'P 1'
#
loop_
_entity.id
_entity.type
_entity.pdbx_description
1 polymer ?
#
loop_
_entity_poly.entity_id
_entity_poly.type
_entity_poly.pdbx_seq_one_letter_code
_entity_poly.pdbx_strand_id
1 'polypeptide(L)'
;MEKIIVLVCLLCLVAFVNAKEDTENIKSLQEVIDAATSQEVDALYNGKSSSIYDMLVIVRKKTEIDDKYLDQVFMETADAKSVDELKLMMLDMETAVTYINMVIAHFQEKPMAGREKSEL
;
A
#
# COMPACT_ATOMS: atom_id res chain seq x y z
N MET A 1 8.45 -16.74 22.58
CA MET A 1 8.48 -16.38 21.14
C MET A 1 7.10 -15.86 20.80
N GLU A 2 6.82 -14.64 21.26
CA GLU A 2 6.90 -13.41 20.45
C GLU A 2 5.64 -13.23 19.58
N LYS A 3 4.50 -13.00 20.23
CA LYS A 3 3.27 -12.50 19.60
C LYS A 3 3.03 -11.03 19.99
N ILE A 4 4.10 -10.25 20.10
CA ILE A 4 4.09 -8.85 20.55
C ILE A 4 4.95 -8.01 19.61
N ILE A 5 4.65 -7.97 18.31
CA ILE A 5 5.29 -6.99 17.42
C ILE A 5 4.26 -6.33 16.48
N VAL A 6 3.23 -7.04 16.03
CA VAL A 6 2.21 -6.47 15.13
C VAL A 6 1.34 -5.38 15.81
N LEU A 7 1.14 -5.47 17.13
CA LEU A 7 0.24 -4.56 17.86
C LEU A 7 0.85 -3.16 18.12
N VAL A 8 2.17 -3.02 18.12
CA VAL A 8 2.85 -1.76 18.50
C VAL A 8 2.93 -0.78 17.33
N CYS A 9 2.95 -1.26 16.08
CA CYS A 9 2.88 -0.36 14.92
C CYS A 9 1.49 0.27 14.74
N LEU A 10 0.42 -0.42 15.16
CA LEU A 10 -0.95 0.12 15.08
C LEU A 10 -1.21 1.26 16.08
N LEU A 11 -0.51 1.28 17.22
CA LEU A 11 -0.74 2.25 18.30
C LEU A 11 -0.14 3.64 18.03
N CYS A 12 0.81 3.78 17.10
CA CYS A 12 1.32 5.10 16.70
C CYS A 12 0.33 5.89 15.84
N LEU A 13 -0.62 5.22 15.16
CA LEU A 13 -1.65 5.87 14.35
C LEU A 13 -2.70 6.60 15.20
N VAL A 14 -2.92 6.17 16.45
CA VAL A 14 -3.99 6.72 17.31
C VAL A 14 -3.55 8.00 18.04
N ALA A 15 -2.25 8.29 18.13
CA ALA A 15 -1.75 9.50 18.80
C ALA A 15 -1.88 10.79 17.96
N PHE A 16 -2.23 10.69 16.67
CA PHE A 16 -2.38 11.84 15.75
C PHE A 16 -3.83 12.31 15.55
N VAL A 17 -4.78 11.89 16.39
CA VAL A 17 -6.19 12.37 16.36
C VAL A 17 -6.31 13.78 16.94
N ASN A 18 -5.43 14.71 16.54
CA ASN A 18 -5.49 16.11 16.92
C ASN A 18 -5.46 17.09 15.74
N ALA A 19 -5.57 16.62 14.50
CA ALA A 19 -5.34 17.48 13.34
C ALA A 19 -6.36 17.19 12.22
N LYS A 20 -7.48 17.90 12.25
CA LYS A 20 -8.44 17.97 11.14
C LYS A 20 -7.82 18.61 9.87
N GLU A 21 -6.65 19.22 9.99
CA GLU A 21 -5.82 19.81 8.93
C GLU A 21 -4.73 18.84 8.41
N ASP A 22 -4.27 17.84 9.19
CA ASP A 22 -3.25 16.88 8.73
C ASP A 22 -3.83 15.74 7.89
N THR A 23 -5.13 15.45 8.01
CA THR A 23 -5.77 14.40 7.20
C THR A 23 -5.76 14.69 5.70
N GLU A 24 -5.77 15.97 5.29
CA GLU A 24 -5.58 16.32 3.88
C GLU A 24 -4.12 16.14 3.44
N ASN A 25 -3.14 16.21 4.34
CA ASN A 25 -1.72 16.11 4.00
C ASN A 25 -1.21 14.66 3.92
N ILE A 26 -2.02 13.67 4.28
CA ILE A 26 -1.64 12.24 4.28
C ILE A 26 -2.59 11.33 3.50
N LYS A 27 -3.48 11.90 2.68
CA LYS A 27 -4.62 11.17 2.10
C LYS A 27 -4.21 9.95 1.25
N SER A 28 -3.16 10.05 0.43
CA SER A 28 -2.70 8.90 -0.36
C SER A 28 -2.10 7.81 0.52
N LEU A 29 -1.29 8.17 1.52
CA LEU A 29 -0.74 7.21 2.49
C LEU A 29 -1.85 6.47 3.24
N GLN A 30 -2.86 7.20 3.71
CA GLN A 30 -3.98 6.62 4.44
C GLN A 30 -4.74 5.61 3.57
N GLU A 31 -5.09 5.96 2.34
CA GLU A 31 -5.81 5.06 1.43
C GLU A 31 -5.00 3.80 1.08
N VAL A 32 -3.67 3.91 0.93
CA VAL A 32 -2.80 2.76 0.69
C VAL A 32 -2.76 1.83 1.91
N ILE A 33 -2.70 2.37 3.13
CA ILE A 33 -2.77 1.58 4.37
C ILE A 33 -4.14 0.90 4.50
N ASP A 34 -5.23 1.62 4.24
CA ASP A 34 -6.59 1.09 4.31
C ASP A 34 -6.80 -0.02 3.25
N ALA A 35 -6.23 0.15 2.05
CA ALA A 35 -6.24 -0.88 1.02
C ALA A 35 -5.42 -2.12 1.44
N ALA A 36 -4.20 -1.92 1.94
CA ALA A 36 -3.27 -2.97 2.36
C ALA A 36 -3.79 -3.81 3.54
N THR A 37 -4.62 -3.22 4.39
CA THR A 37 -5.23 -3.88 5.56
C THR A 37 -6.65 -4.39 5.29
N SER A 38 -7.14 -4.24 4.05
CA SER A 38 -8.48 -4.69 3.69
C SER A 38 -8.61 -6.21 3.59
N GLN A 39 -9.84 -6.71 3.71
CA GLN A 39 -10.15 -8.15 3.64
C GLN A 39 -9.71 -8.80 2.32
N GLU A 40 -9.73 -8.04 1.22
CA GLU A 40 -9.33 -8.51 -0.11
C GLU A 40 -7.82 -8.75 -0.18
N VAL A 41 -7.01 -7.89 0.46
CA VAL A 41 -5.56 -8.09 0.58
C VAL A 41 -5.25 -9.17 1.62
N ASP A 42 -5.99 -9.24 2.73
CA ASP A 42 -5.87 -10.33 3.71
C ASP A 42 -6.18 -11.71 3.10
N ALA A 43 -7.14 -11.77 2.16
CA ALA A 43 -7.42 -12.98 1.38
C ALA A 43 -6.25 -13.37 0.45
N LEU A 44 -5.47 -12.41 -0.07
CA LEU A 44 -4.23 -12.71 -0.79
C LEU A 44 -3.19 -13.34 0.15
N TYR A 45 -3.01 -12.78 1.35
CA TYR A 45 -2.06 -13.31 2.34
C TYR A 45 -2.40 -14.72 2.83
N ASN A 46 -3.69 -15.02 2.97
CA ASN A 46 -4.14 -16.27 3.61
C ASN A 46 -4.59 -17.36 2.62
N GLY A 47 -4.76 -17.07 1.33
CA GLY A 47 -5.69 -17.83 0.50
C GLY A 47 -5.14 -18.58 -0.71
N LYS A 48 -4.16 -18.05 -1.46
CA LYS A 48 -3.62 -18.62 -2.70
C LYS A 48 -2.47 -17.74 -3.17
N SER A 49 -1.39 -18.33 -3.68
CA SER A 49 -0.29 -17.59 -4.32
C SER A 49 -0.86 -16.52 -5.25
N SER A 50 -0.53 -15.26 -4.95
CA SER A 50 -1.02 -14.08 -5.65
C SER A 50 0.15 -13.33 -6.25
N SER A 51 -0.05 -12.76 -7.44
CA SER A 51 0.96 -11.94 -8.08
C SER A 51 1.03 -10.55 -7.44
N ILE A 52 2.16 -9.85 -7.62
CA ILE A 52 2.26 -8.43 -7.29
C ILE A 52 1.16 -7.62 -8.02
N TYR A 53 0.81 -8.02 -9.24
CA TYR A 53 -0.27 -7.40 -10.00
C TYR A 53 -1.64 -7.52 -9.32
N ASP A 54 -1.95 -8.64 -8.66
CA ASP A 54 -3.22 -8.80 -7.95
C ASP A 54 -3.35 -7.79 -6.80
N MET A 55 -2.25 -7.54 -6.09
CA MET A 55 -2.17 -6.52 -5.04
C MET A 55 -2.34 -5.11 -5.61
N LEU A 56 -1.67 -4.80 -6.72
CA LEU A 56 -1.81 -3.53 -7.44
C LEU A 56 -3.27 -3.26 -7.84
N VAL A 57 -3.96 -4.27 -8.38
CA VAL A 57 -5.37 -4.16 -8.77
C VAL A 57 -6.27 -3.82 -7.57
N ILE A 58 -6.00 -4.39 -6.40
CA ILE A 58 -6.78 -4.08 -5.20
C ILE A 58 -6.52 -2.64 -4.74
N VAL A 59 -5.26 -2.22 -4.66
CA VAL A 59 -4.89 -0.86 -4.24
C VAL A 59 -5.52 0.18 -5.18
N ARG A 60 -5.45 -0.02 -6.49
CA ARG A 60 -6.12 0.86 -7.47
C ARG A 60 -7.61 1.00 -7.23
N LYS A 61 -8.31 -0.11 -7.00
CA LYS A 61 -9.76 -0.11 -6.77
C LYS A 61 -10.17 0.57 -5.47
N LYS A 62 -9.26 0.66 -4.50
CA LYS A 62 -9.54 1.17 -3.15
C LYS A 62 -9.00 2.57 -2.89
N THR A 63 -8.27 3.15 -3.84
CA THR A 63 -7.67 4.46 -3.69
C THR A 63 -8.12 5.39 -4.81
N GLU A 64 -8.04 6.69 -4.56
CA GLU A 64 -8.23 7.75 -5.57
C GLU A 64 -6.87 8.24 -6.11
N ILE A 65 -5.87 7.37 -6.12
CA ILE A 65 -4.53 7.65 -6.64
C ILE A 65 -4.51 7.30 -8.12
N ASP A 66 -3.88 8.13 -8.93
CA ASP A 66 -3.71 7.91 -10.36
C ASP A 66 -3.13 6.52 -10.65
N ASP A 67 -3.81 5.80 -11.54
CA ASP A 67 -3.47 4.44 -11.89
C ASP A 67 -2.04 4.31 -12.42
N LYS A 68 -1.56 5.28 -13.22
CA LYS A 68 -0.20 5.22 -13.78
C LYS A 68 0.85 5.48 -12.70
N TYR A 69 0.53 6.33 -11.73
CA TYR A 69 1.39 6.53 -10.57
C TYR A 69 1.52 5.23 -9.77
N LEU A 70 0.42 4.53 -9.51
CA LEU A 70 0.45 3.23 -8.82
C LEU A 70 1.21 2.17 -9.62
N ASP A 71 1.06 2.12 -10.96
CA ASP A 71 1.89 1.25 -11.80
C ASP A 71 3.37 1.51 -11.58
N GLN A 72 3.78 2.79 -11.60
CA GLN A 72 5.17 3.19 -11.42
C GLN A 72 5.69 2.75 -10.04
N VAL A 73 4.96 3.06 -8.96
CA VAL A 73 5.38 2.70 -7.60
C VAL A 73 5.54 1.19 -7.45
N PHE A 74 4.60 0.41 -7.98
CA PHE A 74 4.69 -1.05 -7.89
C PHE A 74 5.83 -1.60 -8.76
N MET A 75 6.02 -1.09 -9.98
CA MET A 75 7.14 -1.52 -10.83
C MET A 75 8.49 -1.17 -10.20
N GLU A 76 8.66 0.04 -9.65
CA GLU A 76 9.89 0.46 -8.98
C GLU A 76 10.16 -0.38 -7.73
N THR A 77 9.13 -0.65 -6.92
CA THR A 77 9.27 -1.47 -5.70
C THR A 77 9.65 -2.92 -6.01
N ALA A 78 9.14 -3.45 -7.13
CA ALA A 78 9.40 -4.82 -7.58
C ALA A 78 10.67 -4.97 -8.44
N ASP A 79 11.35 -3.87 -8.80
CA ASP A 79 12.39 -3.84 -9.84
C ASP A 79 11.92 -4.45 -11.18
N ALA A 80 10.65 -4.20 -11.53
CA ALA A 80 10.02 -4.68 -12.74
C ALA A 80 10.07 -3.62 -13.85
N LYS A 81 10.21 -4.04 -15.10
CA LYS A 81 10.27 -3.14 -16.27
C LYS A 81 8.92 -2.86 -16.90
N SER A 82 7.90 -3.65 -16.53
CA SER A 82 6.54 -3.51 -17.07
C SER A 82 5.49 -4.09 -16.11
N VAL A 83 4.25 -3.64 -16.27
CA VAL A 83 3.10 -4.20 -15.53
C VAL A 83 2.88 -5.68 -15.85
N ASP A 84 3.25 -6.15 -17.04
CA ASP A 84 3.15 -7.56 -17.40
C ASP A 84 4.14 -8.44 -16.62
N GLU A 85 5.32 -7.92 -16.27
CA GLU A 85 6.25 -8.62 -15.38
C GLU A 85 5.65 -8.80 -13.97
N LEU A 86 4.90 -7.82 -13.46
CA LEU A 86 4.23 -7.91 -12.15
C LEU A 86 3.22 -9.07 -12.06
N LYS A 87 2.63 -9.51 -13.18
CA LYS A 87 1.71 -10.66 -13.24
C LYS A 87 2.43 -11.99 -13.06
N LEU A 88 3.73 -12.03 -13.38
CA LEU A 88 4.56 -13.23 -13.30
C LEU A 88 5.27 -13.35 -11.94
N MET A 89 5.34 -12.25 -11.18
CA MET A 89 5.98 -12.19 -9.87
C MET A 89 5.02 -12.63 -8.77
N MET A 90 5.05 -13.93 -8.47
CA MET A 90 4.24 -14.54 -7.41
C MET A 90 4.83 -14.26 -6.03
N LEU A 91 3.97 -13.89 -5.08
CA LEU A 91 4.34 -13.68 -3.69
C LEU A 91 3.84 -14.85 -2.84
N ASP A 92 4.70 -15.31 -1.92
CA ASP A 92 4.23 -16.00 -0.72
C ASP A 92 3.81 -14.98 0.35
N MET A 93 3.21 -15.44 1.45
CA MET A 93 2.66 -14.56 2.48
C MET A 93 3.72 -13.61 3.08
N GLU A 94 4.91 -14.11 3.40
CA GLU A 94 5.98 -13.33 4.02
C GLU A 94 6.51 -12.25 3.06
N THR A 95 6.73 -12.63 1.80
CA THR A 95 7.18 -11.72 0.75
C THR A 95 6.11 -10.69 0.43
N ALA A 96 4.83 -11.07 0.45
CA ALA A 96 3.72 -10.15 0.18
C ALA A 96 3.59 -9.06 1.26
N VAL A 97 3.71 -9.42 2.54
CA VAL A 97 3.72 -8.45 3.64
C VAL A 97 4.93 -7.52 3.54
N THR A 98 6.12 -8.07 3.24
CA THR A 98 7.33 -7.27 3.06
C THR A 98 7.16 -6.29 1.90
N TYR A 99 6.63 -6.76 0.78
CA TYR A 99 6.42 -5.96 -0.42
C TYR A 99 5.44 -4.81 -0.18
N ILE A 100 4.27 -5.05 0.40
CA ILE A 100 3.31 -3.97 0.66
C ILE A 100 3.88 -2.93 1.64
N ASN A 101 4.72 -3.35 2.59
CA ASN A 101 5.38 -2.41 3.50
C ASN A 101 6.37 -1.50 2.78
N MET A 102 7.05 -1.99 1.74
CA MET A 102 7.89 -1.15 0.88
C MET A 102 7.05 -0.13 0.09
N VAL A 103 5.89 -0.55 -0.42
CA VAL A 103 4.93 0.38 -1.08
C VAL A 103 4.44 1.43 -0.07
N ILE A 104 4.07 1.05 1.15
CA ILE A 104 3.67 1.98 2.21
C ILE A 104 4.80 2.96 2.53
N ALA A 105 6.05 2.49 2.63
CA ALA A 105 7.20 3.35 2.89
C ALA A 105 7.38 4.44 1.82
N HIS A 106 7.13 4.13 0.54
CA HIS A 106 7.14 5.13 -0.53
C HIS A 106 6.13 6.26 -0.29
N PHE A 107 4.93 5.93 0.18
CA PHE A 107 3.92 6.93 0.54
C PHE A 107 4.18 7.60 1.89
N GLN A 108 4.95 7.01 2.81
CA GLN A 108 5.40 7.70 4.02
C GLN A 108 6.33 8.87 3.69
N GLU A 109 7.17 8.73 2.66
CA GLU A 109 8.02 9.82 2.17
C GLU A 109 7.24 10.89 1.41
N LYS A 110 6.16 10.50 0.71
CA LYS A 110 5.33 11.40 -0.10
C LYS A 110 3.83 11.13 0.11
N PRO A 111 3.25 11.57 1.25
CA PRO A 111 1.91 11.13 1.68
C PRO A 111 0.73 11.59 0.81
N MET A 112 0.96 12.50 -0.14
CA MET A 112 -0.02 13.01 -1.10
C MET A 112 0.27 12.65 -2.56
N ALA A 113 1.26 11.78 -2.80
CA ALA A 113 1.67 11.49 -4.17
C ALA A 113 0.58 10.80 -5.00
N GLY A 114 0.68 10.96 -6.32
CA GLY A 114 -0.22 10.34 -7.29
C GLY A 114 -1.63 10.91 -7.33
N ARG A 115 -1.89 12.05 -6.68
CA ARG A 115 -3.14 12.79 -6.88
C ARG A 115 -2.94 13.87 -7.92
N GLU A 116 -3.94 14.10 -8.77
CA GLU A 116 -4.02 15.38 -9.48
C GLU A 116 -3.93 16.48 -8.43
N LYS A 117 -3.12 17.52 -8.68
CA LYS A 117 -3.03 18.66 -7.75
C LYS A 117 -4.44 19.17 -7.54
N SER A 118 -5.01 18.88 -6.39
CA SER A 118 -6.18 19.60 -5.91
C SER A 118 -5.68 21.03 -5.77
N GLU A 119 -6.07 21.90 -6.71
CA GLU A 119 -5.80 23.32 -6.62
C GLU A 119 -6.37 23.78 -5.27
N LEU A 120 -5.47 24.11 -4.33
CA LEU A 120 -5.77 24.91 -3.15
C LEU A 120 -5.81 26.39 -3.56
#